data_AF-A0A3M1NQR5-F1
#
_entry.id   AF-A0A3M1NQR5-F1
#
_cell.length_a   1.000
_cell.length_b   1.000
_cell.length_c   1.000
_cell.angle_alpha   90.00
_cell.angle_beta   90.00
_cell.angle_gamma   90.00
#
_symmetry.space_group_name_H-M   'P 1'
#
loop_
_entity.id
_entity.type
_entity.pdbx_description
1 polymer ?
#
loop_
_entity_poly.entity_id
_entity_poly.type
_entity_poly.pdbx_seq_one_letter_code
_entity_poly.pdbx_strand_id
1 'polypeptide(L)'
;MRRYVHSFSLILLFLTMTHATSRAQSGWKQHDMDRPRPPVVTPAPPTAPVPPPSDALLLFDGTDLSAWEAHVGGPGAWTIEGDYMEVNRRSHQPAPWKVGDGYFEVVPGSGDIRTRQAFGDIQLHLEWAAPEVIEGDGQGRGNSGVFLMGLYEVQILDSYDNPTYADGQAAAVYGQYPPLANAMRPPGQWQTYDIVFRRPRFGAAGQLLAPARITVFHNGILVQDNVPLFGVPLWLQHLPYRPHADRLPLVLQDHGNPVRFRNIWVRELPETLPEAPADAYLAGITLPANVLDRYVGRYGSWEIRRDGDVLRMHFFGPLWLELVPLSTTRFTLKHTAGMLDFDLDEEGTPRRVTFTLGGVPMP
;
A
#
# COMPACT_ATOMS: atom_id res chain seq x y z
N MET A 1 84.94 -0.03 -9.71
CA MET A 1 84.06 -0.10 -8.52
C MET A 1 82.90 0.88 -8.68
N ARG A 2 81.74 0.42 -9.14
CA ARG A 2 80.51 1.23 -9.23
C ARG A 2 79.68 0.97 -7.97
N ARG A 3 79.44 2.00 -7.17
CA ARG A 3 78.57 1.96 -5.97
C ARG A 3 77.13 2.22 -6.41
N TYR A 4 76.23 1.28 -6.13
CA TYR A 4 74.79 1.48 -6.20
C TYR A 4 74.32 2.05 -4.86
N VAL A 5 73.66 3.21 -4.90
CA VAL A 5 72.96 3.79 -3.74
C VAL A 5 71.48 3.45 -3.89
N HIS A 6 70.96 2.59 -3.03
CA HIS A 6 69.52 2.33 -2.96
C HIS A 6 68.84 3.48 -2.19
N SER A 7 68.03 4.27 -2.89
CA SER A 7 67.10 5.20 -2.26
C SER A 7 65.85 4.46 -1.81
N PHE A 8 65.65 4.35 -0.50
CA PHE A 8 64.37 3.94 0.09
C PHE A 8 63.39 5.12 -0.01
N SER A 9 62.37 5.00 -0.86
CA SER A 9 61.25 5.95 -0.86
C SER A 9 60.26 5.56 0.24
N LEU A 10 60.14 6.43 1.25
CA LEU A 10 59.14 6.32 2.31
C LEU A 10 57.79 6.76 1.72
N ILE A 11 56.90 5.80 1.42
CA ILE A 11 55.53 6.08 1.00
C ILE A 11 54.76 6.56 2.24
N LEU A 12 54.51 7.87 2.33
CA LEU A 12 53.65 8.46 3.34
C LEU A 12 52.18 8.18 2.95
N LEU A 13 51.56 7.20 3.59
CA LEU A 13 50.16 6.87 3.39
C LEU A 13 49.30 7.97 4.06
N PHE A 14 48.81 8.92 3.27
CA PHE A 14 47.81 9.88 3.75
C PHE A 14 46.48 9.14 3.97
N LEU A 15 46.18 8.82 5.22
CA LEU A 15 44.85 8.38 5.64
C LEU A 15 43.89 9.59 5.49
N THR A 16 43.14 9.64 4.40
CA THR A 16 42.04 10.59 4.28
C THR A 16 40.92 10.16 5.23
N MET A 17 40.78 10.86 6.35
CA MET A 17 39.60 10.78 7.20
C MET A 17 38.40 11.30 6.42
N THR A 18 37.69 10.41 5.73
CA THR A 18 36.38 10.69 5.17
C THR A 18 35.45 11.02 6.32
N HIS A 19 35.13 12.31 6.48
CA HIS A 19 34.05 12.72 7.35
C HIS A 19 32.76 12.21 6.70
N ALA A 20 32.22 11.12 7.23
CA ALA A 20 30.88 10.68 6.87
C ALA A 20 29.92 11.79 7.30
N THR A 21 29.47 12.61 6.34
CA THR A 21 28.38 13.55 6.59
C THR A 21 27.12 12.71 6.83
N SER A 22 26.64 12.69 8.08
CA SER A 22 25.41 12.00 8.46
C SER A 22 24.21 12.70 7.84
N ARG A 23 23.88 12.36 6.59
CA ARG A 23 22.68 12.87 5.93
C ARG A 23 21.50 11.99 6.35
N ALA A 24 20.40 12.62 6.77
CA ALA A 24 19.15 11.92 7.07
C ALA A 24 18.64 11.17 5.82
N GLN A 25 17.86 10.11 6.01
CA GLN A 25 17.41 9.22 4.92
C GLN A 25 16.59 9.96 3.84
N SER A 26 15.79 10.96 4.22
CA SER A 26 15.05 11.83 3.30
C SER A 26 15.92 12.86 2.58
N GLY A 27 17.19 12.98 2.97
CA GLY A 27 18.08 14.06 2.56
C GLY A 27 17.89 15.38 3.32
N TRP A 28 16.87 15.48 4.18
CA TRP A 28 16.49 16.64 5.00
C TRP A 28 16.44 16.27 6.47
N LYS A 29 16.79 17.20 7.38
CA LYS A 29 16.50 16.98 8.79
C LYS A 29 15.00 16.86 8.98
N GLN A 30 14.58 16.02 9.92
CA GLN A 30 13.19 15.97 10.32
C GLN A 30 12.75 17.37 10.78
N HIS A 31 11.58 17.82 10.30
CA HIS A 31 11.00 19.11 10.66
C HIS A 31 11.82 20.33 10.22
N ASP A 32 12.69 20.15 9.23
CA ASP A 32 13.47 21.24 8.65
C ASP A 32 12.55 22.24 7.94
N MET A 33 12.56 23.49 8.41
CA MET A 33 11.74 24.57 7.86
C MET A 33 12.22 25.02 6.47
N ASP A 34 13.46 24.70 6.10
CA ASP A 34 14.00 24.97 4.76
C ASP A 34 13.60 23.89 3.75
N ARG A 35 12.99 22.77 4.21
CA ARG A 35 12.48 21.73 3.33
C ARG A 35 11.34 22.31 2.47
N PRO A 36 11.41 22.19 1.13
CA PRO A 36 10.39 22.74 0.24
C PRO A 36 9.00 22.27 0.62
N ARG A 37 8.09 23.24 0.75
CA ARG A 37 6.69 22.95 1.04
C ARG A 37 6.00 22.39 -0.20
N PRO A 38 5.05 21.46 -0.02
CA PRO A 38 4.26 20.95 -1.13
C PRO A 38 3.46 22.06 -1.82
N PRO A 39 3.29 22.01 -3.16
CA PRO A 39 2.45 22.94 -3.87
C PRO A 39 0.99 22.84 -3.39
N VAL A 40 0.29 23.96 -3.35
CA VAL A 40 -1.14 23.99 -3.03
C VAL A 40 -1.95 23.56 -4.26
N VAL A 41 -2.89 22.66 -4.06
CA VAL A 41 -3.83 22.20 -5.09
C VAL A 41 -5.24 22.34 -4.53
N THR A 42 -6.09 23.12 -5.21
CA THR A 42 -7.49 23.28 -4.81
C THR A 42 -8.28 22.00 -5.10
N PRO A 43 -8.82 21.30 -4.09
CA PRO A 43 -9.65 20.12 -4.30
C PRO A 43 -11.05 20.50 -4.77
N ALA A 44 -11.83 19.49 -5.21
CA ALA A 44 -13.26 19.66 -5.41
C ALA A 44 -13.97 20.05 -4.08
N PRO A 45 -15.13 20.71 -4.12
CA PRO A 45 -15.94 21.00 -2.93
C PRO A 45 -16.27 19.72 -2.12
N PRO A 46 -16.53 19.83 -0.82
CA PRO A 46 -16.94 18.68 -0.01
C PRO A 46 -18.27 18.11 -0.51
N THR A 47 -18.35 16.79 -0.60
CA THR A 47 -19.55 16.06 -0.98
C THR A 47 -20.22 15.45 0.25
N ALA A 48 -21.40 14.87 0.04
CA ALA A 48 -21.96 13.95 1.03
C ALA A 48 -20.99 12.77 1.27
N PRO A 49 -21.03 12.15 2.47
CA PRO A 49 -20.21 10.99 2.76
C PRO A 49 -20.38 9.89 1.70
N VAL A 50 -19.27 9.34 1.24
CA VAL A 50 -19.30 8.21 0.30
C VAL A 50 -19.73 6.97 1.07
N PRO A 51 -20.78 6.25 0.64
CA PRO A 51 -21.19 5.04 1.32
C PRO A 51 -20.06 4.00 1.36
N PRO A 52 -19.88 3.31 2.50
CA PRO A 52 -18.89 2.25 2.63
C PRO A 52 -19.15 1.12 1.62
N PRO A 53 -18.10 0.49 1.06
CA PRO A 53 -18.24 -0.75 0.31
C PRO A 53 -18.91 -1.86 1.14
N SER A 54 -19.57 -2.81 0.47
CA SER A 54 -20.34 -3.87 1.15
C SER A 54 -19.52 -4.81 2.02
N ASP A 55 -18.21 -4.89 1.79
CA ASP A 55 -17.25 -5.70 2.55
C ASP A 55 -16.49 -4.89 3.62
N ALA A 56 -16.79 -3.60 3.77
CA ALA A 56 -16.12 -2.74 4.73
C ALA A 56 -16.67 -2.95 6.15
N LEU A 57 -15.76 -2.98 7.12
CA LEU A 57 -16.07 -2.91 8.54
C LEU A 57 -16.27 -1.44 8.92
N LEU A 58 -17.43 -1.12 9.46
CA LEU A 58 -17.72 0.24 9.92
C LEU A 58 -17.06 0.46 11.26
N LEU A 59 -16.18 1.47 11.32
CA LEU A 59 -15.59 1.95 12.57
C LEU A 59 -16.42 3.11 13.14
N PHE A 60 -17.11 3.87 12.30
CA PHE A 60 -18.08 4.87 12.73
C PHE A 60 -19.07 5.17 11.61
N ASP A 61 -20.36 4.97 11.89
CA ASP A 61 -21.47 5.14 10.94
C ASP A 61 -22.35 6.38 11.24
N GLY A 62 -21.97 7.17 12.25
CA GLY A 62 -22.74 8.34 12.71
C GLY A 62 -23.46 8.14 14.03
N THR A 63 -23.46 6.93 14.61
CA THR A 63 -24.30 6.62 15.78
C THR A 63 -23.56 6.59 17.11
N ASP A 64 -22.48 5.80 17.22
CA ASP A 64 -21.75 5.60 18.47
C ASP A 64 -20.27 5.23 18.25
N LEU A 65 -19.51 5.17 19.36
CA LEU A 65 -18.10 4.79 19.39
C LEU A 65 -17.90 3.35 19.86
N SER A 66 -18.84 2.43 19.60
CA SER A 66 -18.76 1.04 20.05
C SER A 66 -17.54 0.29 19.50
N ALA A 67 -17.09 0.62 18.29
CA ALA A 67 -15.87 0.10 17.68
C ALA A 67 -14.57 0.65 18.31
N TRP A 68 -14.69 1.63 19.21
CA TRP A 68 -13.58 2.34 19.83
C TRP A 68 -13.55 2.17 21.35
N GLU A 69 -12.39 2.40 21.92
CA GLU A 69 -12.15 2.47 23.35
C GLU A 69 -11.10 3.56 23.64
N ALA A 70 -11.04 4.02 24.88
CA ALA A 70 -9.98 4.94 25.30
C ALA A 70 -8.60 4.32 25.07
N HIS A 71 -7.58 5.14 24.81
CA HIS A 71 -6.20 4.67 24.74
C HIS A 71 -5.39 5.24 25.89
N VAL A 72 -4.90 4.35 26.76
CA VAL A 72 -4.05 4.73 27.89
C VAL A 72 -2.60 4.83 27.42
N GLY A 73 -2.04 6.03 27.48
CA GLY A 73 -0.61 6.28 27.28
C GLY A 73 -0.24 7.18 26.10
N GLY A 74 -1.17 7.50 25.20
CA GLY A 74 -0.89 8.33 24.02
C GLY A 74 -0.43 7.52 22.79
N PRO A 75 -0.35 8.11 21.58
CA PRO A 75 0.19 7.43 20.42
C PRO A 75 1.69 7.28 20.66
N GLY A 76 2.23 6.07 20.50
CA GLY A 76 3.61 5.82 20.94
C GLY A 76 3.74 5.10 22.28
N ALA A 77 2.64 4.81 23.00
CA ALA A 77 2.66 4.06 24.25
C ALA A 77 2.95 2.56 24.03
N TRP A 78 4.22 2.28 23.74
CA TRP A 78 4.74 0.94 23.55
C TRP A 78 5.55 0.53 24.78
N THR A 79 5.47 -0.74 25.13
CA THR A 79 6.48 -1.36 25.98
C THR A 79 7.49 -2.06 25.06
N ILE A 80 8.77 -1.76 25.22
CA ILE A 80 9.82 -2.55 24.57
C ILE A 80 10.24 -3.64 25.55
N GLU A 81 10.00 -4.90 25.21
CA GLU A 81 10.49 -6.06 25.95
C GLU A 81 11.50 -6.82 25.09
N GLY A 82 12.79 -6.66 25.42
CA GLY A 82 13.88 -7.19 24.61
C GLY A 82 13.89 -6.58 23.20
N ASP A 83 13.82 -7.43 22.17
CA ASP A 83 13.77 -7.03 20.77
C ASP A 83 12.34 -6.89 20.22
N TYR A 84 11.32 -7.14 21.06
CA TYR A 84 9.93 -7.08 20.69
C TYR A 84 9.27 -5.78 21.17
N MET A 85 8.39 -5.21 20.34
CA MET A 85 7.60 -4.03 20.67
C MET A 85 6.15 -4.45 20.94
N GLU A 86 5.70 -4.27 22.18
CA GLU A 86 4.31 -4.48 22.57
C GLU A 86 3.52 -3.18 22.43
N VAL A 87 2.48 -3.24 21.60
CA VAL A 87 1.65 -2.10 21.21
C VAL A 87 0.22 -2.33 21.66
N ASN A 88 -0.06 -2.52 22.96
CA ASN A 88 -1.45 -2.82 23.33
C ASN A 88 -1.86 -2.79 24.82
N ARG A 89 -1.70 -1.67 25.55
CA ARG A 89 -2.42 -1.56 26.83
C ARG A 89 -3.92 -1.30 26.59
N ARG A 90 -4.74 -2.35 26.69
CA ARG A 90 -6.20 -2.25 26.61
C ARG A 90 -6.76 -1.40 27.74
N SER A 91 -7.30 -0.24 27.39
CA SER A 91 -8.24 0.45 28.26
C SER A 91 -9.60 -0.12 27.91
N HIS A 92 -10.18 -0.98 28.75
CA HIS A 92 -11.55 -1.43 28.54
C HIS A 92 -12.59 -0.30 28.76
N GLN A 93 -12.12 0.94 28.91
CA GLN A 93 -12.95 2.12 29.12
C GLN A 93 -13.55 2.61 27.79
N PRO A 94 -14.79 3.12 27.80
CA PRO A 94 -15.40 3.76 26.64
C PRO A 94 -14.53 4.89 26.08
N ALA A 95 -14.58 5.10 24.76
CA ALA A 95 -13.98 6.26 24.12
C ALA A 95 -14.62 7.55 24.68
N PRO A 96 -13.85 8.51 25.24
CA PRO A 96 -14.38 9.66 25.97
C PRO A 96 -14.78 10.85 25.05
N TRP A 97 -14.79 10.64 23.74
CA TRP A 97 -15.05 11.70 22.75
C TRP A 97 -16.57 11.92 22.57
N LYS A 98 -16.95 13.13 22.16
CA LYS A 98 -18.37 13.51 22.00
C LYS A 98 -18.93 12.92 20.71
N VAL A 99 -20.15 12.41 20.74
CA VAL A 99 -20.87 11.91 19.54
C VAL A 99 -22.16 12.70 19.36
N GLY A 100 -22.45 13.14 18.14
CA GLY A 100 -23.66 13.88 17.80
C GLY A 100 -23.67 14.31 16.33
N ASP A 101 -24.85 14.58 15.78
CA ASP A 101 -25.01 15.16 14.44
C ASP A 101 -24.28 14.39 13.32
N GLY A 102 -24.17 13.06 13.46
CA GLY A 102 -23.53 12.17 12.49
C GLY A 102 -22.00 12.22 12.48
N TYR A 103 -21.37 12.85 13.48
CA TYR A 103 -19.93 12.87 13.68
C TYR A 103 -19.58 12.60 15.15
N PHE A 104 -18.29 12.40 15.41
CA PHE A 104 -17.74 12.49 16.75
C PHE A 104 -16.60 13.52 16.78
N GLU A 105 -16.38 14.12 17.94
CA GLU A 105 -15.44 15.23 18.13
C GLU A 105 -14.50 14.91 19.28
N VAL A 106 -13.20 15.15 19.06
CA VAL A 106 -12.19 15.05 20.11
C VAL A 106 -12.61 15.91 21.30
N VAL A 107 -12.55 15.34 22.51
CA VAL A 107 -12.61 16.11 23.75
C VAL A 107 -11.19 16.43 24.17
N PRO A 108 -10.71 17.68 24.01
CA PRO A 108 -9.32 18.01 24.31
C PRO A 108 -8.89 17.61 25.72
N GLY A 109 -7.76 16.91 25.82
CA GLY A 109 -7.21 16.43 27.09
C GLY A 109 -7.87 15.16 27.66
N SER A 110 -8.79 14.54 26.92
CA SER A 110 -9.40 13.26 27.30
C SER A 110 -8.54 12.04 26.89
N GLY A 111 -7.52 12.27 26.08
CA GLY A 111 -6.63 11.25 25.54
C GLY A 111 -7.14 10.68 24.22
N ASP A 112 -6.28 9.90 23.57
CA ASP A 112 -6.61 9.29 22.29
C ASP A 112 -7.67 8.20 22.42
N ILE A 113 -8.17 7.79 21.27
CA ILE A 113 -9.01 6.61 21.14
C ILE A 113 -8.38 5.62 20.18
N ARG A 114 -8.74 4.35 20.33
CA ARG A 114 -8.27 3.28 19.45
C ARG A 114 -9.36 2.31 19.10
N THR A 115 -9.21 1.63 17.98
CA THR A 115 -10.15 0.57 17.60
C THR A 115 -10.01 -0.62 18.54
N ARG A 116 -11.15 -1.26 18.86
CA ARG A 116 -11.16 -2.53 19.60
C ARG A 116 -10.56 -3.67 18.78
N GLN A 117 -10.83 -3.64 17.47
CA GLN A 117 -10.27 -4.59 16.51
C GLN A 117 -8.86 -4.17 16.09
N ALA A 118 -8.01 -5.17 15.86
CA ALA A 118 -6.65 -5.01 15.36
C ALA A 118 -6.58 -5.28 13.86
N PHE A 119 -5.75 -4.54 13.14
CA PHE A 119 -5.65 -4.58 11.67
C PHE A 119 -4.20 -4.75 11.21
N GLY A 120 -4.02 -5.36 10.05
CA GLY A 120 -2.74 -5.52 9.36
C GLY A 120 -2.70 -4.66 8.10
N ASP A 121 -2.72 -5.30 6.93
CA ASP A 121 -2.90 -4.61 5.65
C ASP A 121 -4.34 -4.15 5.46
N ILE A 122 -4.55 -2.87 5.16
CA ILE A 122 -5.89 -2.28 5.05
C ILE A 122 -6.01 -1.24 3.95
N GLN A 123 -7.24 -1.07 3.47
CA GLN A 123 -7.74 0.17 2.92
C GLN A 123 -8.61 0.83 4.00
N LEU A 124 -8.29 2.06 4.37
CA LEU A 124 -9.00 2.87 5.36
C LEU A 124 -9.58 4.10 4.68
N HIS A 125 -10.84 4.39 4.96
CA HIS A 125 -11.46 5.69 4.68
C HIS A 125 -11.82 6.36 5.99
N LEU A 126 -11.58 7.67 6.06
CA LEU A 126 -12.09 8.52 7.14
C LEU A 126 -12.31 9.93 6.62
N GLU A 127 -13.34 10.57 7.15
CA GLU A 127 -13.56 12.00 6.97
C GLU A 127 -13.26 12.74 8.26
N TRP A 128 -12.58 13.88 8.15
CA TRP A 128 -12.21 14.70 9.30
C TRP A 128 -12.44 16.18 8.98
N ALA A 129 -12.68 17.00 10.00
CA ALA A 129 -12.78 18.44 9.85
C ALA A 129 -12.02 19.13 10.98
N ALA A 130 -11.13 20.05 10.59
CA ALA A 130 -10.53 20.98 11.54
C ALA A 130 -11.63 21.84 12.20
N PRO A 131 -11.39 22.35 13.43
CA PRO A 131 -12.34 23.23 14.11
C PRO A 131 -12.71 24.44 13.25
N GLU A 132 -13.98 24.87 13.31
CA GLU A 132 -14.44 26.10 12.62
C GLU A 132 -13.81 27.36 13.24
N VAL A 133 -13.61 27.34 14.55
CA VAL A 133 -12.90 28.40 15.27
C VAL A 133 -11.40 28.14 15.13
N ILE A 134 -10.72 29.05 14.43
CA ILE A 134 -9.28 28.97 14.20
C ILE A 134 -8.53 29.46 15.45
N GLU A 135 -7.80 28.54 16.10
CA GLU A 135 -6.92 28.84 17.22
C GLU A 135 -5.54 28.18 17.01
N GLY A 136 -4.49 28.88 17.43
CA GLY A 136 -3.10 28.43 17.29
C GLY A 136 -2.51 28.62 15.89
N ASP A 137 -1.27 28.16 15.73
CA ASP A 137 -0.49 28.20 14.50
C ASP A 137 0.42 26.97 14.41
N GLY A 138 0.92 26.69 13.21
CA GLY A 138 1.81 25.55 12.95
C GLY A 138 1.16 24.23 13.40
N GLN A 139 1.86 23.47 14.24
CA GLN A 139 1.36 22.21 14.83
C GLN A 139 0.32 22.39 15.94
N GLY A 140 0.05 23.60 16.41
CA GLY A 140 -0.94 23.85 17.47
C GLY A 140 -2.36 24.05 16.94
N ARG A 141 -2.54 24.07 15.61
CA ARG A 141 -3.79 24.46 14.95
C ARG A 141 -4.48 23.25 14.31
N GLY A 142 -5.55 22.79 14.95
CA GLY A 142 -6.38 21.69 14.42
C GLY A 142 -5.64 20.36 14.27
N ASN A 143 -4.72 20.06 15.19
CA ASN A 143 -3.85 18.89 15.16
C ASN A 143 -4.55 17.64 15.73
N SER A 144 -4.34 16.52 15.05
CA SER A 144 -4.68 15.15 15.44
C SER A 144 -3.82 14.23 14.56
N GLY A 145 -4.11 12.94 14.52
CA GLY A 145 -3.37 12.03 13.67
C GLY A 145 -4.09 10.70 13.56
N VAL A 146 -3.92 10.03 12.42
CA VAL A 146 -4.34 8.63 12.28
C VAL A 146 -3.10 7.75 12.29
N PHE A 147 -3.01 6.92 13.31
CA PHE A 147 -1.88 6.02 13.53
C PHE A 147 -2.28 4.61 13.12
N LEU A 148 -1.73 4.17 11.98
CA LEU A 148 -1.93 2.83 11.45
C LEU A 148 -1.16 1.84 12.32
N MET A 149 -1.84 0.78 12.78
CA MET A 149 -1.29 -0.15 13.78
C MET A 149 -0.86 0.55 15.09
N GLY A 150 -1.38 1.74 15.36
CA GLY A 150 -0.97 2.62 16.45
C GLY A 150 0.40 3.29 16.23
N LEU A 151 1.17 2.82 15.23
CA LEU A 151 2.59 3.14 15.08
C LEU A 151 2.85 4.19 14.01
N TYR A 152 2.17 4.09 12.88
CA TYR A 152 2.55 4.80 11.66
C TYR A 152 1.57 5.92 11.37
N GLU A 153 1.99 7.13 11.68
CA GLU A 153 1.15 8.32 11.61
C GLU A 153 1.02 8.88 10.18
N VAL A 154 -0.23 9.03 9.74
CA VAL A 154 -0.60 9.99 8.71
C VAL A 154 -1.18 11.20 9.41
N GLN A 155 -0.56 12.35 9.17
CA GLN A 155 -0.82 13.56 9.94
C GLN A 155 -2.20 14.17 9.63
N ILE A 156 -2.91 14.62 10.66
CA ILE A 156 -4.12 15.44 10.56
C ILE A 156 -3.83 16.80 11.14
N LEU A 157 -3.92 17.84 10.31
CA LEU A 157 -3.62 19.21 10.74
C LEU A 157 -4.41 20.19 9.90
N ASP A 158 -4.88 21.28 10.48
CA ASP A 158 -5.34 22.41 9.68
C ASP A 158 -4.14 23.06 8.99
N SER A 159 -3.88 22.65 7.74
CA SER A 159 -2.80 23.20 6.91
C SER A 159 -3.31 24.22 5.88
N TYR A 160 -4.53 24.74 6.05
CA TYR A 160 -5.12 25.76 5.17
C TYR A 160 -4.62 27.14 5.60
N ASP A 161 -3.75 27.74 4.78
CA ASP A 161 -3.04 28.99 5.08
C ASP A 161 -2.37 28.98 6.47
N ASN A 162 -1.83 27.82 6.87
CA ASN A 162 -1.15 27.60 8.14
C ASN A 162 0.25 27.00 7.90
N PRO A 163 1.30 27.84 7.81
CA PRO A 163 2.67 27.39 7.68
C PRO A 163 3.16 26.50 8.84
N THR A 164 3.74 25.35 8.51
CA THR A 164 4.48 24.48 9.44
C THR A 164 5.66 23.83 8.69
N TYR A 165 6.42 22.95 9.36
CA TYR A 165 7.40 22.11 8.70
C TYR A 165 6.75 21.13 7.71
N ALA A 166 7.34 20.97 6.54
CA ALA A 166 6.73 20.30 5.40
C ALA A 166 6.35 18.83 5.66
N ASP A 167 7.11 18.13 6.51
CA ASP A 167 6.91 16.72 6.83
C ASP A 167 5.99 16.47 8.03
N GLY A 168 5.28 17.49 8.52
CA GLY A 168 4.21 17.33 9.50
C GLY A 168 3.02 18.23 9.25
N GLN A 169 2.80 18.63 8.00
CA GLN A 169 1.52 19.18 7.58
C GLN A 169 0.51 18.04 7.30
N ALA A 170 -0.75 18.38 7.02
CA ALA A 170 -1.80 17.41 6.67
C ALA A 170 -1.34 16.42 5.59
N ALA A 171 -1.66 15.14 5.80
CA ALA A 171 -1.36 14.03 4.91
C ALA A 171 0.13 13.71 4.72
N ALA A 172 1.01 14.34 5.51
CA ALA A 172 2.37 13.86 5.66
C ALA A 172 2.38 12.47 6.30
N VAL A 173 3.31 11.62 5.87
CA VAL A 173 3.79 10.54 6.73
C VAL A 173 4.73 11.21 7.72
N TYR A 174 4.25 11.37 8.96
CA TYR A 174 4.77 12.35 9.90
C TYR A 174 6.28 12.21 10.13
N GLY A 175 7.01 13.33 10.02
CA GLY A 175 8.45 13.42 10.20
C GLY A 175 9.29 12.77 9.10
N GLN A 176 8.68 12.19 8.06
CA GLN A 176 9.40 11.45 7.02
C GLN A 176 9.14 12.06 5.64
N TYR A 177 7.88 12.10 5.21
CA TYR A 177 7.49 12.50 3.86
C TYR A 177 6.41 13.59 3.89
N PRO A 178 6.71 14.81 3.41
CA PRO A 178 5.70 15.78 3.01
C PRO A 178 4.75 15.16 1.99
N PRO A 179 3.46 15.53 1.98
CA PRO A 179 2.57 15.12 0.90
C PRO A 179 3.05 15.70 -0.44
N LEU A 180 2.66 15.08 -1.55
CA LEU A 180 2.94 15.58 -2.91
C LEU A 180 2.23 16.92 -3.19
N ALA A 181 1.13 17.20 -2.50
CA ALA A 181 0.37 18.44 -2.59
C ALA A 181 -0.27 18.79 -1.24
N ASN A 182 -0.44 20.08 -0.97
CA ASN A 182 -1.36 20.56 0.06
C ASN A 182 -2.76 20.65 -0.58
N ALA A 183 -3.63 19.70 -0.23
CA ALA A 183 -4.97 19.54 -0.80
C ALA A 183 -6.09 19.99 0.16
N MET A 184 -5.80 20.91 1.08
CA MET A 184 -6.73 21.35 2.11
C MET A 184 -7.96 22.08 1.55
N ARG A 185 -9.12 21.78 2.14
CA ARG A 185 -10.25 22.73 2.19
C ARG A 185 -10.15 23.64 3.42
N PRO A 186 -10.86 24.78 3.48
CA PRO A 186 -10.89 25.65 4.66
C PRO A 186 -11.35 24.95 5.96
N PRO A 187 -11.02 25.50 7.14
CA PRO A 187 -11.47 24.97 8.44
C PRO A 187 -12.98 24.82 8.53
N GLY A 188 -13.44 23.85 9.31
CA GLY A 188 -14.84 23.46 9.39
C GLY A 188 -15.35 22.59 8.25
N GLN A 189 -14.74 22.64 7.06
CA GLN A 189 -15.11 21.75 5.95
C GLN A 189 -14.52 20.35 6.14
N TRP A 190 -15.31 19.36 5.74
CA TRP A 190 -14.89 17.96 5.73
C TRP A 190 -13.78 17.74 4.70
N GLN A 191 -12.73 17.06 5.16
CA GLN A 191 -11.63 16.51 4.39
C GLN A 191 -11.85 14.99 4.29
N THR A 192 -11.45 14.38 3.19
CA THR A 192 -11.44 12.91 3.06
C THR A 192 -10.02 12.40 3.00
N TYR A 193 -9.72 11.35 3.76
CA TYR A 193 -8.54 10.52 3.57
C TYR A 193 -8.96 9.13 3.11
N ASP A 194 -8.41 8.70 1.98
CA ASP A 194 -8.39 7.31 1.57
C ASP A 194 -6.95 6.80 1.67
N ILE A 195 -6.71 5.87 2.56
CA ILE A 195 -5.38 5.38 2.93
C ILE A 195 -5.29 3.91 2.56
N VAL A 196 -4.25 3.54 1.81
CA VAL A 196 -3.84 2.14 1.64
C VAL A 196 -2.58 1.92 2.45
N PHE A 197 -2.65 0.98 3.39
CA PHE A 197 -1.55 0.64 4.27
C PHE A 197 -1.14 -0.81 4.09
N ARG A 198 0.17 -1.01 3.92
CA ARG A 198 0.81 -2.32 3.98
C ARG A 198 1.72 -2.35 5.21
N ARG A 199 1.45 -3.26 6.14
CA ARG A 199 2.24 -3.40 7.38
C ARG A 199 3.68 -3.82 7.07
N PRO A 200 4.66 -3.54 7.95
CA PRO A 200 5.99 -4.13 7.77
C PRO A 200 5.92 -5.66 7.87
N ARG A 201 6.84 -6.33 7.19
CA ARG A 201 7.00 -7.79 7.24
C ARG A 201 8.29 -8.14 7.95
N PHE A 202 8.20 -9.07 8.89
CA PHE A 202 9.34 -9.59 9.62
C PHE A 202 9.51 -11.08 9.33
N GLY A 203 10.75 -11.52 9.22
CA GLY A 203 11.06 -12.94 9.12
C GLY A 203 10.97 -13.63 10.48
N ALA A 204 11.06 -14.96 10.49
CA ALA A 204 10.98 -15.75 11.73
C ALA A 204 12.06 -15.40 12.77
N ALA A 205 13.20 -14.84 12.34
CA ALA A 205 14.28 -14.38 13.22
C ALA A 205 14.19 -12.88 13.55
N GLY A 206 13.07 -12.22 13.25
CA GLY A 206 12.80 -10.82 13.60
C GLY A 206 13.43 -9.78 12.66
N GLN A 207 14.14 -10.21 11.61
CA GLN A 207 14.69 -9.30 10.61
C GLN A 207 13.56 -8.68 9.75
N LEU A 208 13.69 -7.39 9.42
CA LEU A 208 12.77 -6.71 8.51
C LEU A 208 12.94 -7.27 7.09
N LEU A 209 11.86 -7.81 6.52
CA LEU A 209 11.79 -8.29 5.14
C LEU A 209 11.22 -7.23 4.19
N ALA A 210 10.25 -6.45 4.66
CA ALA A 210 9.66 -5.34 3.93
C ALA A 210 9.24 -4.22 4.89
N PRO A 211 9.51 -2.94 4.58
CA PRO A 211 9.04 -1.81 5.39
C PRO A 211 7.53 -1.64 5.28
N ALA A 212 6.94 -0.91 6.23
CA ALA A 212 5.59 -0.41 6.08
C ALA A 212 5.49 0.49 4.84
N ARG A 213 4.37 0.44 4.12
CA ARG A 213 4.12 1.32 2.96
C ARG A 213 2.76 1.98 3.07
N ILE A 214 2.71 3.26 2.71
CA ILE A 214 1.51 4.09 2.78
C ILE A 214 1.25 4.74 1.42
N THR A 215 0.01 4.62 0.95
CA THR A 215 -0.57 5.49 -0.07
C THR A 215 -1.68 6.30 0.58
N VAL A 216 -1.75 7.60 0.29
CA VAL A 216 -2.80 8.49 0.81
C VAL A 216 -3.36 9.30 -0.34
N PHE A 217 -4.69 9.35 -0.42
CA PHE A 217 -5.43 10.36 -1.16
C PHE A 217 -6.07 11.32 -0.17
N HIS A 218 -5.90 12.61 -0.40
CA HIS A 218 -6.54 13.67 0.37
C HIS A 218 -7.49 14.42 -0.55
N ASN A 219 -8.78 14.38 -0.25
CA ASN A 219 -9.84 14.96 -1.09
C ASN A 219 -9.79 14.44 -2.55
N GLY A 220 -9.45 13.16 -2.72
CA GLY A 220 -9.31 12.50 -4.03
C GLY A 220 -7.98 12.77 -4.76
N ILE A 221 -7.10 13.61 -4.21
CA ILE A 221 -5.79 13.90 -4.78
C ILE A 221 -4.75 12.97 -4.17
N LEU A 222 -3.96 12.27 -5.00
CA LEU A 222 -2.86 11.44 -4.54
C LEU A 222 -1.77 12.31 -3.90
N VAL A 223 -1.54 12.11 -2.60
CA VAL A 223 -0.59 12.90 -1.80
C VAL A 223 0.53 12.07 -1.18
N GLN A 224 0.38 10.75 -1.09
CA GLN A 224 1.48 9.82 -0.82
C GLN A 224 1.33 8.65 -1.78
N ASP A 225 2.38 8.33 -2.54
CA ASP A 225 2.35 7.23 -3.51
C ASP A 225 3.21 6.06 -3.03
N ASN A 226 2.58 5.12 -2.34
CA ASN A 226 3.17 3.87 -1.89
C ASN A 226 4.54 4.07 -1.21
N VAL A 227 4.68 5.09 -0.36
CA VAL A 227 5.98 5.48 0.21
C VAL A 227 6.43 4.48 1.29
N PRO A 228 7.69 4.01 1.28
CA PRO A 228 8.21 3.13 2.32
C PRO A 228 8.64 3.93 3.55
N LEU A 229 8.17 3.56 4.74
CA LEU A 229 8.56 4.23 5.97
C LEU A 229 9.96 3.81 6.42
N PHE A 230 10.69 4.75 7.01
CA PHE A 230 12.03 4.55 7.58
C PHE A 230 12.02 3.79 8.90
N GLY A 231 10.85 3.76 9.55
CA GLY A 231 10.64 3.23 10.89
C GLY A 231 9.40 3.84 11.52
N VAL A 232 9.26 3.69 12.83
CA VAL A 232 8.14 4.27 13.60
C VAL A 232 8.39 5.78 13.76
N PRO A 233 7.51 6.66 13.26
CA PRO A 233 7.66 8.11 13.41
C PRO A 233 7.53 8.54 14.89
N LEU A 234 8.36 9.49 15.32
CA LEU A 234 8.23 10.26 16.57
C LEU A 234 8.55 11.73 16.28
N TRP A 235 8.24 12.64 17.18
CA TRP A 235 8.48 14.08 17.00
C TRP A 235 9.95 14.47 16.75
N LEU A 236 10.92 13.81 17.38
CA LEU A 236 12.35 14.23 17.29
C LEU A 236 13.24 13.23 16.54
N GLN A 237 12.73 12.05 16.22
CA GLN A 237 13.43 11.00 15.49
C GLN A 237 12.43 9.99 14.92
N HIS A 238 12.91 9.01 14.16
CA HIS A 238 12.16 7.76 13.97
C HIS A 238 12.87 6.65 14.72
N LEU A 239 12.10 5.69 15.26
CA LEU A 239 12.65 4.47 15.82
C LEU A 239 12.87 3.44 14.71
N PRO A 240 13.93 2.62 14.79
CA PRO A 240 14.08 1.51 13.87
C PRO A 240 12.91 0.54 14.01
N TYR A 241 12.62 -0.19 12.93
CA TYR A 241 11.64 -1.27 12.98
C TYR A 241 12.01 -2.32 14.02
N ARG A 242 11.03 -2.73 14.81
CA ARG A 242 11.09 -3.87 15.71
C ARG A 242 9.91 -4.80 15.42
N PRO A 243 10.08 -6.12 15.51
CA PRO A 243 8.97 -7.05 15.43
C PRO A 243 7.87 -6.68 16.41
N HIS A 244 6.63 -6.77 15.93
CA HIS A 244 5.41 -6.56 16.68
C HIS A 244 4.34 -7.53 16.15
N ALA A 245 3.18 -7.58 16.80
CA ALA A 245 2.09 -8.42 16.34
C ALA A 245 1.67 -8.07 14.90
N ASP A 246 1.27 -9.09 14.15
CA ASP A 246 0.85 -8.94 12.74
C ASP A 246 -0.35 -8.01 12.56
N ARG A 247 -1.15 -7.86 13.62
CA ARG A 247 -2.31 -6.99 13.66
C ARG A 247 -2.28 -6.14 14.92
N LEU A 248 -2.49 -4.84 14.78
CA LEU A 248 -2.54 -3.86 15.87
C LEU A 248 -3.67 -2.84 15.63
N PRO A 249 -4.24 -2.22 16.68
CA PRO A 249 -5.36 -1.30 16.53
C PRO A 249 -4.99 -0.04 15.74
N LEU A 250 -5.98 0.64 15.17
CA LEU A 250 -5.84 2.02 14.71
C LEU A 250 -5.99 2.96 15.90
N VAL A 251 -5.25 4.08 15.93
CA VAL A 251 -5.37 5.13 16.97
C VAL A 251 -5.69 6.46 16.30
N LEU A 252 -6.60 7.23 16.89
CA LEU A 252 -6.87 8.63 16.56
C LEU A 252 -6.41 9.52 17.72
N GLN A 253 -5.52 10.45 17.43
CA GLN A 253 -4.84 11.24 18.46
C GLN A 253 -5.70 12.40 19.00
N ASP A 254 -5.67 12.58 20.31
CA ASP A 254 -6.04 13.84 20.97
C ASP A 254 -4.77 14.69 21.15
N HIS A 255 -4.64 15.73 20.31
CA HIS A 255 -3.56 16.73 20.43
C HIS A 255 -4.07 18.06 21.02
N GLY A 256 -5.15 18.01 21.80
CA GLY A 256 -5.73 19.19 22.45
C GLY A 256 -6.58 20.07 21.52
N ASN A 257 -6.83 19.66 20.28
CA ASN A 257 -7.71 20.36 19.35
C ASN A 257 -9.02 19.57 19.10
N PRO A 258 -10.19 20.23 19.03
CA PRO A 258 -11.49 19.57 18.85
C PRO A 258 -11.75 19.20 17.37
N VAL A 259 -10.91 18.32 16.81
CA VAL A 259 -11.09 17.80 15.46
C VAL A 259 -12.35 16.91 15.41
N ARG A 260 -13.14 17.04 14.35
CA ARG A 260 -14.33 16.21 14.11
C ARG A 260 -14.01 15.09 13.14
N PHE A 261 -14.67 13.95 13.31
CA PHE A 261 -14.53 12.76 12.48
C PHE A 261 -15.89 12.18 12.11
N ARG A 262 -16.03 11.65 10.90
CA ARG A 262 -17.20 10.90 10.46
C ARG A 262 -16.83 9.88 9.40
N ASN A 263 -17.80 9.02 9.03
CA ASN A 263 -17.69 8.08 7.92
C ASN A 263 -16.36 7.31 7.95
N ILE A 264 -16.15 6.50 8.98
CA ILE A 264 -14.90 5.75 9.12
C ILE A 264 -15.18 4.29 8.85
N TRP A 265 -14.51 3.73 7.86
CA TRP A 265 -14.62 2.32 7.51
C TRP A 265 -13.29 1.76 7.04
N VAL A 266 -13.12 0.46 7.20
CA VAL A 266 -11.89 -0.25 6.87
C VAL A 266 -12.18 -1.53 6.12
N ARG A 267 -11.36 -1.84 5.12
CA ARG A 267 -11.36 -3.12 4.40
C ARG A 267 -10.01 -3.77 4.61
N GLU A 268 -10.02 -5.03 5.03
CA GLU A 268 -8.78 -5.81 5.11
C GLU A 268 -8.32 -6.16 3.71
N LEU A 269 -7.03 -5.95 3.43
CA LEU A 269 -6.44 -6.31 2.16
C LEU A 269 -5.71 -7.64 2.30
N PRO A 270 -5.79 -8.51 1.28
CA PRO A 270 -5.02 -9.73 1.30
C PRO A 270 -3.52 -9.39 1.24
N GLU A 271 -2.74 -10.12 2.02
CA GLU A 271 -1.27 -9.98 2.08
C GLU A 271 -0.63 -10.31 0.74
N THR A 272 -1.07 -11.41 0.12
CA THR A 272 -0.69 -11.84 -1.22
C THR A 272 -1.92 -11.95 -2.11
N LEU A 273 -1.73 -11.87 -3.43
CA LEU A 273 -2.81 -12.24 -4.34
C LEU A 273 -3.17 -13.72 -4.13
N PRO A 274 -4.44 -14.12 -4.37
CA PRO A 274 -4.82 -15.52 -4.33
C PRO A 274 -3.88 -16.36 -5.20
N GLU A 275 -3.36 -17.44 -4.64
CA GLU A 275 -2.57 -18.39 -5.44
C GLU A 275 -3.47 -19.02 -6.50
N ALA A 276 -2.92 -19.19 -7.70
CA ALA A 276 -3.61 -19.97 -8.72
C ALA A 276 -3.75 -21.42 -8.21
N PRO A 277 -4.89 -22.09 -8.46
CA PRO A 277 -5.03 -23.52 -8.18
C PRO A 277 -3.88 -24.31 -8.81
N ALA A 278 -3.44 -25.39 -8.16
CA ALA A 278 -2.34 -26.23 -8.66
C ALA A 278 -2.65 -26.83 -10.05
N ASP A 279 -3.93 -26.94 -10.41
CA ASP A 279 -4.47 -27.44 -11.66
C ASP A 279 -4.91 -26.32 -12.64
N ALA A 280 -4.51 -25.06 -12.40
CA ALA A 280 -4.87 -23.93 -13.26
C ALA A 280 -4.37 -24.08 -14.72
N TYR A 281 -3.34 -24.90 -14.94
CA TYR A 281 -2.86 -25.28 -16.27
C TYR A 281 -3.08 -26.78 -16.50
N LEU A 282 -3.74 -27.12 -17.60
CA LEU A 282 -3.91 -28.50 -18.03
C LEU A 282 -2.55 -29.08 -18.42
N ALA A 283 -2.21 -30.25 -17.87
CA ALA A 283 -0.98 -30.95 -18.19
C ALA A 283 -1.01 -31.42 -19.65
N GLY A 284 -0.14 -30.82 -20.47
CA GLY A 284 0.03 -31.22 -21.87
C GLY A 284 0.67 -32.60 -22.00
N ILE A 285 0.43 -33.24 -23.15
CA ILE A 285 1.13 -34.45 -23.57
C ILE A 285 2.20 -34.12 -24.60
N THR A 286 3.03 -35.10 -24.96
CA THR A 286 3.89 -35.00 -26.15
C THR A 286 3.25 -35.79 -27.27
N LEU A 287 3.10 -35.16 -28.44
CA LEU A 287 2.61 -35.83 -29.64
C LEU A 287 3.77 -36.07 -30.62
N PRO A 288 3.79 -37.22 -31.31
CA PRO A 288 4.75 -37.46 -32.38
C PRO A 288 4.67 -36.40 -33.48
N ALA A 289 5.80 -36.12 -34.11
CA ALA A 289 5.94 -35.20 -35.24
C ALA A 289 4.85 -35.38 -36.31
N ASN A 290 4.63 -36.62 -36.75
CA ASN A 290 3.64 -36.96 -37.79
C ASN A 290 2.19 -36.75 -37.36
N VAL A 291 1.90 -36.65 -36.05
CA VAL A 291 0.57 -36.29 -35.54
C VAL A 291 0.40 -34.78 -35.55
N LEU A 292 1.43 -34.03 -35.13
CA LEU A 292 1.41 -32.56 -35.19
C LEU A 292 1.27 -32.04 -36.62
N ASP A 293 1.96 -32.67 -37.58
CA ASP A 293 1.95 -32.27 -39.00
C ASP A 293 0.55 -32.28 -39.62
N ARG A 294 -0.39 -33.10 -39.09
CA ARG A 294 -1.78 -33.16 -39.56
C ARG A 294 -2.54 -31.86 -39.34
N TYR A 295 -2.13 -31.07 -38.35
CA TYR A 295 -2.82 -29.86 -37.94
C TYR A 295 -2.26 -28.60 -38.61
N VAL A 296 -1.15 -28.70 -39.34
CA VAL A 296 -0.55 -27.56 -40.05
C VAL A 296 -1.43 -27.18 -41.23
N GLY A 297 -1.88 -25.92 -41.29
CA GLY A 297 -2.77 -25.45 -42.34
C GLY A 297 -3.52 -24.18 -42.01
N ARG A 298 -4.41 -23.77 -42.92
CA ARG A 298 -5.32 -22.64 -42.73
C ARG A 298 -6.71 -23.14 -42.34
N TYR A 299 -7.30 -22.52 -41.31
CA TYR A 299 -8.64 -22.83 -40.79
C TYR A 299 -9.46 -21.54 -40.77
N GLY A 300 -10.18 -21.25 -41.86
CA GLY A 300 -10.87 -19.97 -42.02
C GLY A 300 -9.89 -18.79 -41.98
N SER A 301 -10.01 -17.94 -40.97
CA SER A 301 -9.11 -16.79 -40.75
C SER A 301 -7.83 -17.14 -39.98
N TRP A 302 -7.67 -18.39 -39.52
CA TRP A 302 -6.55 -18.79 -38.68
C TRP A 302 -5.52 -19.57 -39.48
N GLU A 303 -4.29 -19.56 -39.00
CA GLU A 303 -3.21 -20.36 -39.55
C GLU A 303 -2.50 -21.11 -38.43
N ILE A 304 -2.31 -22.42 -38.58
CA ILE A 304 -1.51 -23.23 -37.68
C ILE A 304 -0.23 -23.62 -38.41
N ARG A 305 0.90 -23.37 -37.75
CA ARG A 305 2.23 -23.76 -38.21
C ARG A 305 2.92 -24.63 -37.17
N ARG A 306 3.85 -25.44 -37.63
CA ARG A 306 4.77 -26.17 -36.78
C ARG A 306 6.04 -25.35 -36.57
N ASP A 307 6.52 -25.31 -35.34
CA ASP A 307 7.78 -24.70 -34.92
C ASP A 307 8.52 -25.69 -34.02
N GLY A 308 9.42 -26.49 -34.61
CA GLY A 308 10.05 -27.62 -33.92
C GLY A 308 9.02 -28.66 -33.48
N ASP A 309 8.92 -28.88 -32.16
CA ASP A 309 8.02 -29.87 -31.54
C ASP A 309 6.70 -29.27 -31.03
N VAL A 310 6.42 -28.01 -31.34
CA VAL A 310 5.16 -27.35 -30.97
C VAL A 310 4.38 -26.89 -32.20
N LEU A 311 3.06 -26.77 -32.03
CA LEU A 311 2.21 -26.07 -32.96
C LEU A 311 1.99 -24.64 -32.47
N ARG A 312 1.91 -23.71 -33.41
CA ARG A 312 1.56 -22.32 -33.16
C ARG A 312 0.39 -21.90 -34.03
N MET A 313 -0.61 -21.29 -33.41
CA MET A 313 -1.76 -20.70 -34.07
C MET A 313 -1.57 -19.19 -34.21
N HIS A 314 -1.86 -18.68 -35.40
CA HIS A 314 -2.01 -17.26 -35.69
C HIS A 314 -3.50 -16.95 -35.86
N PHE A 315 -3.98 -15.97 -35.09
CA PHE A 315 -5.38 -15.51 -35.11
C PHE A 315 -5.46 -14.07 -35.65
N PHE A 316 -4.61 -13.17 -35.16
CA PHE A 316 -4.55 -11.76 -35.57
C PHE A 316 -3.23 -11.11 -35.17
N GLY A 317 -2.91 -9.97 -35.81
CA GLY A 317 -1.73 -9.18 -35.46
C GLY A 317 -0.42 -9.94 -35.68
N PRO A 318 0.66 -9.61 -34.96
CA PRO A 318 1.96 -10.29 -35.10
C PRO A 318 2.10 -11.54 -34.23
N LEU A 319 1.09 -11.92 -33.44
CA LEU A 319 1.22 -12.91 -32.38
C LEU A 319 0.97 -14.34 -32.87
N TRP A 320 1.89 -15.24 -32.51
CA TRP A 320 1.78 -16.68 -32.71
C TRP A 320 1.63 -17.37 -31.35
N LEU A 321 0.46 -17.96 -31.12
CA LEU A 321 0.07 -18.58 -29.87
C LEU A 321 0.47 -20.04 -29.84
N GLU A 322 1.24 -20.46 -28.84
CA GLU A 322 1.65 -21.87 -28.68
C GLU A 322 0.44 -22.74 -28.29
N LEU A 323 0.26 -23.83 -29.02
CA LEU A 323 -0.73 -24.87 -28.76
C LEU A 323 -0.07 -26.00 -27.95
N VAL A 324 -0.66 -26.31 -26.81
CA VAL A 324 -0.28 -27.41 -25.93
C VAL A 324 -1.27 -28.56 -26.18
N PRO A 325 -0.82 -29.71 -26.71
CA PRO A 325 -1.72 -30.85 -26.92
C PRO A 325 -2.17 -31.44 -25.59
N LEU A 326 -3.47 -31.72 -25.47
CA LEU A 326 -4.08 -32.41 -24.32
C LEU A 326 -4.51 -33.83 -24.69
N SER A 327 -4.83 -34.06 -25.95
CA SER A 327 -5.05 -35.36 -26.55
C SER A 327 -4.55 -35.34 -27.99
N THR A 328 -4.76 -36.42 -28.74
CA THR A 328 -4.45 -36.43 -30.17
C THR A 328 -5.30 -35.46 -30.98
N THR A 329 -6.46 -35.02 -30.48
CA THR A 329 -7.44 -34.17 -31.20
C THR A 329 -7.79 -32.87 -30.47
N ARG A 330 -7.24 -32.65 -29.26
CA ARG A 330 -7.55 -31.49 -28.43
C ARG A 330 -6.28 -30.76 -28.03
N PHE A 331 -6.28 -29.44 -28.19
CA PHE A 331 -5.16 -28.55 -27.85
C PHE A 331 -5.66 -27.37 -27.03
N THR A 332 -4.90 -26.96 -26.02
CA THR A 332 -5.13 -25.69 -25.30
C THR A 332 -4.11 -24.65 -25.73
N LEU A 333 -4.44 -23.37 -25.61
CA LEU A 333 -3.45 -22.30 -25.68
C LEU A 333 -2.61 -22.30 -24.39
N LYS A 334 -1.31 -22.06 -24.52
CA LYS A 334 -0.38 -22.10 -23.38
C LYS A 334 -0.66 -21.07 -22.29
N HIS A 335 -1.13 -19.88 -22.66
CA HIS A 335 -1.28 -18.73 -21.75
C HIS A 335 -2.72 -18.22 -21.64
N THR A 336 -3.67 -18.91 -22.25
CA THR A 336 -5.04 -18.45 -22.38
C THR A 336 -5.96 -19.65 -22.26
N ALA A 337 -7.16 -19.47 -21.69
CA ALA A 337 -8.18 -20.51 -21.58
C ALA A 337 -8.84 -20.85 -22.94
N GLY A 338 -8.04 -20.89 -24.01
CA GLY A 338 -8.49 -21.22 -25.35
C GLY A 338 -8.34 -22.71 -25.62
N MET A 339 -9.38 -23.35 -26.15
CA MET A 339 -9.39 -24.76 -26.50
C MET A 339 -9.69 -24.96 -27.97
N LEU A 340 -8.89 -25.76 -28.65
CA LEU A 340 -9.12 -26.21 -30.01
C LEU A 340 -9.47 -27.69 -29.98
N ASP A 341 -10.67 -28.01 -30.45
CA ASP A 341 -11.17 -29.37 -30.64
C ASP A 341 -11.24 -29.68 -32.14
N PHE A 342 -10.43 -30.63 -32.59
CA PHE A 342 -10.41 -31.08 -33.98
C PHE A 342 -11.24 -32.34 -34.16
N ASP A 343 -12.10 -32.29 -35.18
CA ASP A 343 -12.84 -33.43 -35.70
C ASP A 343 -12.06 -34.00 -36.90
N LEU A 344 -11.69 -35.27 -36.86
CA LEU A 344 -10.84 -35.91 -37.87
C LEU A 344 -11.66 -36.82 -38.79
N ASP A 345 -11.21 -36.99 -40.03
CA ASP A 345 -11.72 -38.02 -40.93
C ASP A 345 -11.13 -39.42 -40.67
N GLU A 346 -11.55 -40.40 -41.47
CA GLU A 346 -11.08 -41.79 -41.38
C GLU A 346 -9.57 -41.91 -41.66
N GLU A 347 -9.03 -40.99 -42.45
CA GLU A 347 -7.62 -40.86 -42.79
C GLU A 347 -6.81 -40.08 -41.72
N GLY A 348 -7.49 -39.50 -40.72
CA GLY A 348 -6.90 -38.74 -39.62
C GLY A 348 -6.60 -37.27 -39.94
N THR A 349 -7.21 -36.72 -41.00
CA THR A 349 -7.11 -35.33 -41.43
C THR A 349 -8.18 -34.47 -40.74
N PRO A 350 -7.84 -33.26 -40.26
CA PRO A 350 -8.83 -32.35 -39.67
C PRO A 350 -9.94 -31.93 -40.67
N ARG A 351 -11.19 -32.27 -40.36
CA ARG A 351 -12.39 -31.82 -41.11
C ARG A 351 -12.96 -30.52 -40.56
N ARG A 352 -12.95 -30.38 -39.25
CA ARG A 352 -13.51 -29.23 -38.54
C ARG A 352 -12.67 -28.95 -37.31
N VAL A 353 -12.52 -27.67 -36.99
CA VAL A 353 -11.97 -27.23 -35.72
C VAL A 353 -13.03 -26.39 -35.01
N THR A 354 -13.19 -26.62 -33.72
CA THR A 354 -13.98 -25.75 -32.83
C THR A 354 -13.01 -25.06 -31.91
N PHE A 355 -12.99 -23.73 -31.93
CA PHE A 355 -12.23 -22.94 -30.97
C PHE A 355 -13.20 -22.41 -29.91
N THR A 356 -12.84 -22.58 -28.63
CA THR A 356 -13.55 -21.94 -27.52
C THR A 356 -12.58 -21.12 -26.69
N LEU A 357 -13.04 -20.02 -26.11
CA LEU A 357 -12.28 -19.19 -25.17
C LEU A 357 -13.07 -19.04 -23.87
N GLY A 358 -12.53 -19.55 -22.77
CA GLY A 358 -13.24 -19.60 -21.49
C GLY A 358 -14.53 -20.45 -21.55
N GLY A 359 -14.57 -21.44 -22.45
CA GLY A 359 -15.74 -22.28 -22.70
C GLY A 359 -16.77 -21.70 -23.68
N VAL A 360 -16.55 -20.47 -24.18
CA VAL A 360 -17.45 -19.83 -25.16
C VAL A 360 -16.94 -20.09 -26.59
N PRO A 361 -17.77 -20.61 -27.51
CA PRO A 361 -17.39 -20.78 -28.91
C PRO A 361 -16.97 -19.47 -29.57
N MET A 362 -15.86 -19.51 -30.30
CA MET A 362 -15.31 -18.38 -31.05
C MET A 362 -15.58 -18.56 -32.56
N PRO A 363 -15.84 -17.47 -33.29
CA PRO A 363 -16.18 -17.49 -34.72
C PRO A 363 -15.00 -17.79 -35.63
#